data_AF-A0A9P5YFN0-F1
#
_entry.id   AF-A0A9P5YFN0-F1
#
_cell.length_a   1.000
_cell.length_b   1.000
_cell.length_c   1.000
_cell.angle_alpha   90.00
_cell.angle_beta   90.00
_cell.angle_gamma   90.00
#
_symmetry.space_group_name_H-M   'P 1'
#
loop_
_entity.id
_entity.type
_entity.pdbx_description
1 polymer ?
#
loop_
_entity_poly.entity_id
_entity_poly.type
_entity_poly.pdbx_seq_one_letter_code
_entity_poly.pdbx_strand_id
1 'polypeptide(L)'
;MPQHPSVAVGIPIQSSVYPYNESLPSLESTSITDSLAELSSDGTTTTSATVPGLGVISGRAILALGNFTLRGAEYVIIRRRLNTIASNFPHRNTCHIQGIDQMYRDILELSRRGLYHDTIRTRALTIILVQVGSRQTQQLIKCLLHWPPIEIKIFITELTTILHPFQLKFVQGPGEQPTLIRAYAKSLAPWEGHSFEPFIVFLQRLVEKNNTIGGAILEGGGMDYLLRLYAFDFSDPLTIKEPWDFHRRSTLYAACNSLLLIVSSSPQGLSSIRKHQFHILWSARPELPFTPPAHDRVVQRAQIWASLDKEIVFWRIRSMMAMMQDWRRPFEQELLMDIAIDVLDFSGSENMEPDIHFRALRALRRFLLCGKSSAREAVCQYMTISNPEYFSEVMSRIISRISKLM
;
A
#
# COMPACT_ATOMS: atom_id res chain seq x y z
N MET A 1 -63.75 -23.07 -6.24
CA MET A 1 -62.40 -23.09 -5.63
C MET A 1 -62.13 -21.72 -5.05
N PRO A 2 -62.01 -21.58 -3.71
CA PRO A 2 -61.88 -20.28 -3.07
C PRO A 2 -60.43 -19.79 -3.07
N GLN A 3 -60.26 -18.50 -3.35
CA GLN A 3 -58.99 -17.78 -3.31
C GLN A 3 -58.63 -17.44 -1.85
N HIS A 4 -57.45 -17.89 -1.41
CA HIS A 4 -56.87 -17.49 -0.13
C HIS A 4 -56.13 -16.15 -0.28
N PRO A 5 -56.38 -15.15 0.57
CA PRO A 5 -55.57 -13.94 0.64
C PRO A 5 -54.31 -14.21 1.47
N SER A 6 -53.15 -13.95 0.88
CA SER A 6 -51.84 -14.03 1.53
C SER A 6 -51.62 -12.79 2.41
N VAL A 7 -51.69 -12.97 3.73
CA VAL A 7 -51.39 -11.93 4.72
C VAL A 7 -49.87 -11.89 4.94
N ALA A 8 -49.23 -10.83 4.43
CA ALA A 8 -47.82 -10.54 4.70
C ALA A 8 -47.70 -9.92 6.10
N VAL A 9 -47.19 -10.70 7.06
CA VAL A 9 -46.83 -10.22 8.39
C VAL A 9 -45.50 -9.49 8.30
N GLY A 10 -45.54 -8.16 8.34
CA GLY A 10 -44.36 -7.31 8.45
C GLY A 10 -43.76 -7.40 9.85
N ILE A 11 -42.61 -8.04 9.97
CA ILE A 11 -41.78 -8.02 11.18
C ILE A 11 -41.02 -6.69 11.21
N PRO A 12 -41.16 -5.87 12.27
CA PRO A 12 -40.40 -4.63 12.38
C PRO A 12 -38.94 -4.96 12.69
N ILE A 13 -38.06 -4.69 11.73
CA ILE A 13 -36.60 -4.68 11.94
C ILE A 13 -36.28 -3.42 12.74
N GLN A 14 -36.14 -3.54 14.05
CA GLN A 14 -35.52 -2.51 14.88
C GLN A 14 -34.03 -2.44 14.54
N SER A 15 -33.67 -1.51 13.66
CA SER A 15 -32.29 -1.09 13.48
C SER A 15 -31.82 -0.35 14.73
N SER A 16 -31.08 -1.04 15.61
CA SER A 16 -30.40 -0.39 16.73
C SER A 16 -29.31 0.53 16.20
N VAL A 17 -29.63 1.81 16.07
CA VAL A 17 -28.67 2.89 15.83
C VAL A 17 -27.87 3.05 17.12
N TYR A 18 -26.65 2.50 17.15
CA TYR A 18 -25.67 2.85 18.18
C TYR A 18 -25.09 4.22 17.85
N PRO A 19 -25.09 5.19 18.78
CA PRO A 19 -24.41 6.46 18.56
C PRO A 19 -22.90 6.24 18.82
N TYR A 20 -22.16 5.93 17.76
CA TYR A 20 -20.70 6.06 17.77
C TYR A 20 -20.36 7.52 17.49
N ASN A 21 -20.25 8.31 18.56
CA ASN A 21 -19.57 9.61 18.52
C ASN A 21 -18.07 9.33 18.73
N GLU A 22 -17.37 8.97 17.66
CA GLU A 22 -15.90 9.08 17.62
C GLU A 22 -15.58 10.48 17.07
N SER A 23 -15.35 11.42 17.97
CA SER A 23 -14.66 12.66 17.67
C SER A 23 -13.26 12.28 17.17
N LEU A 24 -13.05 12.44 15.85
CA LEU A 24 -11.72 12.39 15.25
C LEU A 24 -10.81 13.37 16.00
N PRO A 25 -9.63 12.95 16.51
CA PRO A 25 -8.64 13.90 16.93
C PRO A 25 -8.22 14.69 15.67
N SER A 26 -8.33 16.02 15.76
CA SER A 26 -7.78 16.93 14.76
C SER A 26 -6.31 16.56 14.55
N LEU A 27 -5.95 16.17 13.32
CA LEU A 27 -4.57 16.05 12.88
C LEU A 27 -3.94 17.44 12.97
N GLU A 28 -3.27 17.71 14.09
CA GLU A 28 -2.27 18.77 14.17
C GLU A 28 -1.20 18.43 13.15
N SER A 29 -1.12 19.27 12.11
CA SER A 29 -0.04 19.24 11.15
C SER A 29 1.23 19.64 11.90
N THR A 30 2.04 18.66 12.28
CA THR A 30 3.39 18.90 12.78
C THR A 30 4.20 19.54 11.64
N SER A 31 4.38 20.86 11.75
CA SER A 31 5.30 21.62 10.95
C SER A 31 6.71 21.10 11.18
N ILE A 32 7.30 20.48 10.16
CA ILE A 32 8.73 20.25 10.12
C ILE A 32 9.38 21.61 9.83
N THR A 33 9.75 22.30 10.90
CA THR A 33 10.63 23.48 10.87
C THR A 33 11.94 23.15 11.57
N ASP A 34 13.02 23.42 10.84
CA ASP A 34 14.35 23.76 11.29
C ASP A 34 15.20 22.71 12.01
N SER A 35 16.11 22.13 11.23
CA SER A 35 17.49 21.86 11.65
C SER A 35 18.41 21.88 10.42
N LEU A 36 18.72 23.09 9.97
CA LEU A 36 19.80 23.36 9.01
C LEU A 36 20.64 24.50 9.61
N ALA A 37 21.55 24.12 10.49
CA ALA A 37 22.58 25.01 11.01
C ALA A 37 23.93 24.57 10.46
N GLU A 38 24.59 25.55 9.84
CA GLU A 38 26.05 25.75 9.81
C GLU A 38 26.90 24.80 8.96
N LEU A 39 27.01 25.15 7.67
CA LEU A 39 28.28 24.99 6.96
C LEU A 39 28.76 26.37 6.50
N SER A 40 29.90 26.74 7.07
CA SER A 40 30.69 27.94 6.88
C SER A 40 30.92 28.27 5.40
N SER A 41 30.75 29.55 5.08
CA SER A 41 31.12 30.19 3.82
C SER A 41 32.64 30.22 3.68
N ASP A 42 33.18 29.51 2.69
CA ASP A 42 34.51 29.81 2.15
C ASP A 42 34.39 30.08 0.64
N GLY A 43 34.76 31.31 0.26
CA GLY A 43 34.58 31.84 -1.07
C GLY A 43 35.49 31.16 -2.08
N THR A 44 34.88 30.45 -3.04
CA THR A 44 35.59 29.99 -4.24
C THR A 44 35.19 30.87 -5.42
N THR A 45 36.15 31.66 -5.90
CA THR A 45 36.10 32.39 -7.18
C THR A 45 36.25 31.39 -8.32
N THR A 46 35.16 31.00 -8.96
CA THR A 46 35.21 30.18 -10.19
C THR A 46 35.15 31.06 -11.43
N THR A 47 36.26 31.06 -12.16
CA THR A 47 36.41 31.54 -13.53
C THR A 47 35.44 30.85 -14.48
N SER A 48 34.75 31.67 -15.27
CA SER A 48 33.82 31.27 -16.33
C SER A 48 34.57 30.57 -17.47
N ALA A 49 34.51 29.24 -17.51
CA ALA A 49 34.77 28.45 -18.71
C ALA A 49 33.53 27.59 -18.99
N THR A 50 32.69 28.07 -19.91
CA THR A 50 31.44 27.43 -20.32
C THR A 50 31.70 26.24 -21.24
N VAL A 51 31.50 25.03 -20.71
CA VAL A 51 31.29 23.83 -21.52
C VAL A 51 29.92 23.94 -22.23
N PRO A 52 29.82 23.73 -23.55
CA PRO A 52 28.56 23.85 -24.27
C PRO A 52 27.67 22.64 -23.99
N GLY A 53 26.69 22.81 -23.12
CA GLY A 53 25.60 21.86 -22.85
C GLY A 53 24.25 22.59 -22.80
N LEU A 54 23.18 21.87 -23.11
CA LEU A 54 21.75 22.25 -23.28
C LEU A 54 21.12 23.07 -22.11
N GLY A 55 21.66 24.25 -21.80
CA GLY A 55 21.23 25.07 -20.66
C GLY A 55 21.53 26.57 -20.75
N VAL A 56 21.66 27.14 -21.96
CA VAL A 56 22.10 28.55 -22.15
C VAL A 56 20.94 29.56 -22.32
N ILE A 57 19.67 29.15 -22.31
CA ILE A 57 18.56 30.06 -22.64
C ILE A 57 18.08 30.93 -21.44
N SER A 58 18.56 30.70 -20.21
CA SER A 58 17.93 31.25 -18.98
C SER A 58 18.81 32.18 -18.13
N GLY A 59 19.87 32.76 -18.67
CA GLY A 59 20.85 33.52 -17.88
C GLY A 59 20.63 35.04 -17.77
N ARG A 60 19.94 35.48 -16.71
CA ARG A 60 20.38 36.59 -15.80
C ARG A 60 19.90 38.07 -15.87
N ALA A 61 18.87 38.52 -16.61
CA ALA A 61 18.54 39.99 -16.57
C ALA A 61 17.06 40.45 -16.37
N ILE A 62 16.07 39.59 -16.15
CA ILE A 62 14.65 40.02 -15.92
C ILE A 62 14.07 39.31 -14.67
N LEU A 63 14.68 39.53 -13.52
CA LEU A 63 14.75 38.53 -12.43
C LEU A 63 13.80 38.71 -11.23
N ALA A 64 12.80 39.60 -11.29
CA ALA A 64 11.77 39.67 -10.22
C ALA A 64 10.34 39.90 -10.74
N LEU A 65 10.11 40.89 -11.60
CA LEU A 65 8.80 41.06 -12.26
C LEU A 65 8.61 40.06 -13.43
N GLY A 66 9.71 39.66 -14.07
CA GLY A 66 9.74 38.62 -15.10
C GLY A 66 9.46 37.21 -14.57
N ASN A 67 9.73 36.92 -13.29
CA ASN A 67 9.49 35.58 -12.74
C ASN A 67 8.00 35.22 -12.69
N PHE A 68 7.09 36.18 -12.53
CA PHE A 68 5.64 35.88 -12.53
C PHE A 68 5.10 35.75 -13.97
N THR A 69 5.52 36.65 -14.87
CA THR A 69 5.10 36.62 -16.29
C THR A 69 5.71 35.44 -17.06
N LEU A 70 6.99 35.10 -16.79
CA LEU A 70 7.65 33.92 -17.37
C LEU A 70 7.02 32.63 -16.85
N ARG A 71 6.74 32.52 -15.55
CA ARG A 71 6.01 31.38 -14.99
C ARG A 71 4.61 31.25 -15.58
N GLY A 72 3.94 32.37 -15.87
CA GLY A 72 2.64 32.37 -16.55
C GLY A 72 2.71 31.83 -17.98
N ALA A 73 3.66 32.31 -18.78
CA ALA A 73 3.85 31.86 -20.16
C ALA A 73 4.30 30.38 -20.23
N GLU A 74 5.27 29.99 -19.39
CA GLU A 74 5.72 28.60 -19.26
C GLU A 74 4.58 27.68 -18.83
N TYR A 75 3.77 28.08 -17.85
CA TYR A 75 2.60 27.30 -17.42
C TYR A 75 1.62 27.08 -18.58
N VAL A 76 1.33 28.11 -19.39
CA VAL A 76 0.44 27.99 -20.56
C VAL A 76 1.03 27.05 -21.61
N ILE A 77 2.33 27.15 -21.89
CA ILE A 77 3.04 26.28 -22.84
C ILE A 77 3.01 24.83 -22.35
N ILE A 78 3.36 24.58 -21.09
CA ILE A 78 3.33 23.24 -20.47
C ILE A 78 1.91 22.68 -20.49
N ARG A 79 0.90 23.49 -20.13
CA ARG A 79 -0.50 23.07 -20.17
C ARG A 79 -0.96 22.71 -21.58
N ARG A 80 -0.56 23.48 -22.60
CA ARG A 80 -0.86 23.18 -24.01
C ARG A 80 -0.16 21.90 -24.46
N ARG A 81 1.11 21.70 -24.08
CA ARG A 81 1.85 20.47 -24.35
C ARG A 81 1.18 19.26 -23.70
N LEU A 82 0.81 19.36 -22.42
CA LEU A 82 0.13 18.30 -21.69
C LEU A 82 -1.27 18.01 -22.24
N ASN A 83 -1.99 19.01 -22.76
CA ASN A 83 -3.24 18.80 -23.50
C ASN A 83 -3.03 17.95 -24.76
N THR A 84 -1.98 18.27 -25.52
CA THR A 84 -1.62 17.56 -26.77
C THR A 84 -1.17 16.14 -26.46
N ILE A 85 -0.43 15.95 -25.37
CA ILE A 85 -0.07 14.61 -24.89
C ILE A 85 -1.35 13.87 -24.50
N ALA A 86 -2.19 14.45 -23.66
CA ALA A 86 -3.39 13.81 -23.13
C ALA A 86 -4.38 13.31 -24.21
N SER A 87 -4.44 13.95 -25.38
CA SER A 87 -5.29 13.47 -26.49
C SER A 87 -4.83 12.14 -27.10
N ASN A 88 -3.61 11.68 -26.78
CA ASN A 88 -3.08 10.38 -27.19
C ASN A 88 -3.25 9.29 -26.12
N PHE A 89 -3.92 9.60 -25.00
CA PHE A 89 -4.13 8.67 -23.89
C PHE A 89 -5.63 8.48 -23.57
N PRO A 90 -6.04 7.28 -23.11
CA PRO A 90 -5.22 6.07 -23.00
C PRO A 90 -4.92 5.47 -24.37
N HIS A 91 -3.74 4.87 -24.53
CA HIS A 91 -3.39 4.07 -25.71
C HIS A 91 -3.13 2.61 -25.30
N ARG A 92 -3.05 1.72 -26.30
CA ARG A 92 -2.64 0.32 -26.09
C ARG A 92 -1.12 0.18 -26.29
N ASN A 93 -0.53 -0.87 -25.72
CA ASN A 93 0.89 -1.20 -25.91
C ASN A 93 1.25 -1.44 -27.39
N THR A 94 0.29 -1.88 -28.20
CA THR A 94 0.45 -2.18 -29.63
C THR A 94 0.26 -0.96 -30.54
N CYS A 95 -0.11 0.21 -30.00
CA CYS A 95 -0.33 1.39 -30.82
C CYS A 95 1.01 2.01 -31.28
N HIS A 96 1.12 2.30 -32.57
CA HIS A 96 2.25 3.05 -33.14
C HIS A 96 1.95 4.54 -33.14
N ILE A 97 2.19 5.20 -32.00
CA ILE A 97 2.04 6.65 -31.86
C ILE A 97 3.41 7.30 -32.08
N GLN A 98 3.51 8.17 -33.08
CA GLN A 98 4.75 8.88 -33.36
C GLN A 98 5.15 9.77 -32.17
N GLY A 99 6.39 9.63 -31.68
CA GLY A 99 6.90 10.43 -30.56
C GLY A 99 6.39 10.00 -29.18
N ILE A 100 5.78 8.81 -29.04
CA ILE A 100 5.25 8.33 -27.75
C ILE A 100 6.30 8.27 -26.64
N ASP A 101 7.55 7.92 -26.98
CA ASP A 101 8.67 7.91 -26.04
C ASP A 101 8.91 9.31 -25.43
N GLN A 102 8.84 10.37 -26.26
CA GLN A 102 8.99 11.73 -25.79
C GLN A 102 7.79 12.17 -24.93
N MET A 103 6.58 11.75 -25.28
CA MET A 103 5.39 12.04 -24.47
C MET A 103 5.50 11.43 -23.07
N TYR A 104 5.99 10.19 -22.94
CA TYR A 104 6.23 9.59 -21.64
C TYR A 104 7.36 10.26 -20.85
N ARG A 105 8.46 10.66 -21.51
CA ARG A 105 9.51 11.47 -20.86
C ARG A 105 8.94 12.78 -20.32
N ASP A 106 8.13 13.47 -21.12
CA ASP A 106 7.47 14.71 -20.72
C ASP A 106 6.51 14.46 -19.53
N ILE A 107 5.67 13.42 -19.57
CA ILE A 107 4.73 13.11 -18.48
C ILE A 107 5.46 12.76 -17.19
N LEU A 108 6.52 11.96 -17.27
CA LEU A 108 7.32 11.59 -16.10
C LEU A 108 8.01 12.82 -15.50
N GLU A 109 8.60 13.69 -16.32
CA GLU A 109 9.15 14.97 -15.86
C GLU A 109 8.08 15.82 -15.17
N LEU A 110 6.93 16.02 -15.83
CA LEU A 110 5.82 16.82 -15.32
C LEU A 110 5.16 16.24 -14.05
N SER A 111 5.45 14.98 -13.70
CA SER A 111 4.97 14.35 -12.47
C SER A 111 5.83 14.67 -11.23
N ARG A 112 7.08 15.13 -11.43
CA ARG A 112 8.05 15.37 -10.35
C ARG A 112 7.53 16.31 -9.28
N ARG A 113 7.71 15.92 -8.01
CA ARG A 113 7.26 16.66 -6.84
C ARG A 113 8.02 17.97 -6.66
N GLY A 114 7.29 19.06 -6.42
CA GLY A 114 7.88 20.38 -6.14
C GLY A 114 8.39 21.17 -7.35
N LEU A 115 8.47 20.56 -8.55
CA LEU A 115 8.97 21.25 -9.75
C LEU A 115 7.86 21.92 -10.57
N TYR A 116 6.67 21.34 -10.59
CA TYR A 116 5.54 21.82 -11.39
C TYR A 116 4.32 22.14 -10.52
N HIS A 117 3.43 22.99 -11.02
CA HIS A 117 2.17 23.31 -10.34
C HIS A 117 1.32 22.05 -10.15
N ASP A 118 0.62 21.92 -9.01
CA ASP A 118 -0.10 20.69 -8.65
C ASP A 118 -1.15 20.27 -9.67
N THR A 119 -1.77 21.22 -10.37
CA THR A 119 -2.73 20.94 -11.46
C THR A 119 -2.08 20.22 -12.65
N ILE A 120 -0.84 20.58 -13.01
CA ILE A 120 -0.06 19.93 -14.07
C ILE A 120 0.35 18.54 -13.59
N ARG A 121 0.91 18.47 -12.38
CA ARG A 121 1.37 17.21 -11.78
C ARG A 121 0.26 16.19 -11.65
N THR A 122 -0.88 16.60 -11.07
CA THR A 122 -2.07 15.76 -10.91
C THR A 122 -2.53 15.22 -12.26
N ARG A 123 -2.49 16.03 -13.31
CA ARG A 123 -2.88 15.58 -14.65
C ARG A 123 -1.86 14.62 -15.28
N ALA A 124 -0.57 14.85 -15.09
CA ALA A 124 0.48 13.91 -15.53
C ALA A 124 0.35 12.56 -14.80
N LEU A 125 0.23 12.57 -13.47
CA LEU A 125 0.00 11.39 -12.63
C LEU A 125 -1.31 10.67 -12.99
N THR A 126 -2.37 11.42 -13.33
CA THR A 126 -3.63 10.83 -13.83
C THR A 126 -3.38 9.98 -15.07
N ILE A 127 -2.63 10.50 -16.05
CA ILE A 127 -2.32 9.76 -17.28
C ILE A 127 -1.51 8.49 -16.96
N ILE A 128 -0.50 8.60 -16.09
CA ILE A 128 0.32 7.47 -15.64
C ILE A 128 -0.57 6.40 -14.99
N LEU A 129 -1.38 6.78 -13.99
CA LEU A 129 -2.22 5.85 -13.25
C LEU A 129 -3.26 5.19 -14.15
N VAL A 130 -3.82 5.90 -15.14
CA VAL A 130 -4.72 5.31 -16.14
C VAL A 130 -4.01 4.24 -16.98
N GLN A 131 -2.74 4.47 -17.38
CA GLN A 131 -1.96 3.46 -18.09
C GLN A 131 -1.61 2.26 -17.21
N VAL A 132 -1.30 2.49 -15.92
CA VAL A 132 -1.06 1.42 -14.95
C VAL A 132 -2.33 0.58 -14.73
N GLY A 133 -3.47 1.22 -14.44
CA GLY A 133 -4.75 0.53 -14.21
C GLY A 133 -5.26 -0.24 -15.41
N SER A 134 -4.98 0.22 -16.63
CA SER A 134 -5.31 -0.48 -17.89
C SER A 134 -4.24 -1.49 -18.35
N ARG A 135 -3.18 -1.70 -17.57
CA ARG A 135 -2.02 -2.59 -17.86
C ARG A 135 -1.26 -2.25 -19.16
N GLN A 136 -1.42 -1.02 -19.68
CA GLN A 136 -0.76 -0.53 -20.89
C GLN A 136 0.57 0.17 -20.56
N THR A 137 1.46 -0.52 -19.84
CA THR A 137 2.64 0.08 -19.21
C THR A 137 3.96 -0.10 -19.97
N GLN A 138 3.96 -0.70 -21.17
CA GLN A 138 5.20 -1.08 -21.84
C GLN A 138 6.11 0.12 -22.15
N GLN A 139 5.54 1.19 -22.69
CA GLN A 139 6.29 2.41 -23.02
C GLN A 139 6.69 3.20 -21.77
N LEU A 140 5.82 3.25 -20.76
CA LEU A 140 6.14 3.83 -19.45
C LEU A 140 7.36 3.17 -18.82
N ILE A 141 7.38 1.83 -18.79
CA ILE A 141 8.50 1.04 -18.26
C ILE A 141 9.77 1.37 -19.05
N LYS A 142 9.71 1.34 -20.39
CA LYS A 142 10.86 1.68 -21.25
C LYS A 142 11.46 3.04 -20.89
N CYS A 143 10.64 4.06 -20.66
CA CYS A 143 11.11 5.39 -20.25
C CYS A 143 11.70 5.40 -18.83
N LEU A 144 11.07 4.72 -17.86
CA LEU A 144 11.55 4.61 -16.49
C LEU A 144 12.91 3.90 -16.38
N LEU A 145 13.21 2.94 -17.27
CA LEU A 145 14.53 2.28 -17.28
C LEU A 145 15.70 3.24 -17.57
N HIS A 146 15.42 4.42 -18.12
CA HIS A 146 16.43 5.46 -18.34
C HIS A 146 16.55 6.45 -17.17
N TRP A 147 15.66 6.35 -16.17
CA TRP A 147 15.71 7.21 -14.99
C TRP A 147 16.78 6.74 -14.01
N PRO A 148 17.46 7.66 -13.31
CA PRO A 148 18.30 7.32 -12.17
C PRO A 148 17.51 6.53 -11.10
N PRO A 149 18.11 5.55 -10.42
CA PRO A 149 17.43 4.76 -9.38
C PRO A 149 16.78 5.62 -8.27
N ILE A 150 17.41 6.74 -7.90
CA ILE A 150 16.85 7.68 -6.91
C ILE A 150 15.55 8.33 -7.37
N GLU A 151 15.43 8.66 -8.66
CA GLU A 151 14.21 9.24 -9.24
C GLU A 151 13.09 8.19 -9.29
N ILE A 152 13.43 6.94 -9.64
CA ILE A 152 12.48 5.82 -9.59
C ILE A 152 11.98 5.62 -8.17
N LYS A 153 12.88 5.61 -7.18
CA LYS A 153 12.53 5.50 -5.76
C LYS A 153 11.50 6.57 -5.36
N ILE A 154 11.78 7.84 -5.64
CA ILE A 154 10.87 8.97 -5.33
C ILE A 154 9.51 8.79 -6.02
N PHE A 155 9.54 8.40 -7.30
CA PHE A 155 8.32 8.15 -8.08
C PHE A 155 7.47 7.00 -7.50
N ILE A 156 8.10 5.88 -7.11
CA ILE A 156 7.40 4.76 -6.47
C ILE A 156 6.86 5.16 -5.09
N THR A 157 7.59 5.95 -4.31
CA THR A 157 7.08 6.52 -3.05
C THR A 157 5.79 7.31 -3.28
N GLU A 158 5.75 8.12 -4.35
CA GLU A 158 4.55 8.88 -4.69
C GLU A 158 3.38 7.97 -5.12
N LEU A 159 3.62 6.99 -5.99
CA LEU A 159 2.56 6.08 -6.43
C LEU A 159 2.00 5.22 -5.28
N THR A 160 2.85 4.72 -4.39
CA THR A 160 2.42 3.94 -3.21
C THR A 160 1.66 4.80 -2.20
N THR A 161 2.00 6.09 -2.08
CA THR A 161 1.25 7.06 -1.27
C THR A 161 -0.13 7.32 -1.87
N ILE A 162 -0.23 7.49 -3.20
CA ILE A 162 -1.52 7.66 -3.86
C ILE A 162 -2.39 6.42 -3.67
N LEU A 163 -1.84 5.23 -3.92
CA LEU A 163 -2.58 3.96 -3.86
C LEU A 163 -2.65 3.35 -2.45
N HIS A 164 -2.52 4.16 -1.39
CA HIS A 164 -2.40 3.71 -0.01
C HIS A 164 -3.66 2.96 0.48
N PRO A 165 -3.57 1.65 0.84
CA PRO A 165 -4.75 0.82 1.11
C PRO A 165 -5.66 1.36 2.22
N PHE A 166 -5.08 1.89 3.29
CA PHE A 166 -5.86 2.37 4.44
C PHE A 166 -6.63 3.66 4.14
N GLN A 167 -6.05 4.56 3.33
CA GLN A 167 -6.67 5.86 3.02
C GLN A 167 -7.86 5.66 2.09
N LEU A 168 -7.76 4.70 1.17
CA LEU A 168 -8.80 4.44 0.19
C LEU A 168 -10.10 3.86 0.80
N LYS A 169 -10.04 3.21 1.97
CA LYS A 169 -11.24 2.67 2.62
C LYS A 169 -12.12 3.75 3.24
N PHE A 170 -11.55 4.87 3.68
CA PHE A 170 -12.32 5.93 4.33
C PHE A 170 -13.05 6.83 3.33
N VAL A 171 -12.61 6.83 2.07
CA VAL A 171 -13.20 7.65 1.01
C VAL A 171 -14.28 6.86 0.26
N GLN A 172 -15.32 6.46 0.99
CA GLN A 172 -16.47 5.72 0.42
C GLN A 172 -17.65 6.63 0.02
N GLY A 173 -17.54 7.94 0.21
CA GLY A 173 -18.46 8.89 -0.40
C GLY A 173 -18.20 9.00 -1.92
N PRO A 174 -19.20 8.78 -2.80
CA PRO A 174 -19.02 8.88 -4.26
C PRO A 174 -18.54 10.27 -4.75
N GLY A 175 -18.63 11.30 -3.90
CA GLY A 175 -18.14 12.66 -4.18
C GLY A 175 -16.73 12.97 -3.66
N GLU A 176 -16.14 12.13 -2.79
CA GLU A 176 -14.93 12.50 -2.03
C GLU A 176 -13.65 11.85 -2.56
N GLN A 177 -13.75 10.93 -3.52
CA GLN A 177 -12.55 10.25 -4.05
C GLN A 177 -11.59 11.22 -4.75
N PRO A 178 -10.29 11.21 -4.38
CA PRO A 178 -9.28 12.00 -5.07
C PRO A 178 -9.32 11.75 -6.58
N THR A 179 -9.16 12.81 -7.37
CA THR A 179 -9.25 12.76 -8.84
C THR A 179 -8.37 11.67 -9.46
N LEU A 180 -7.17 11.46 -8.90
CA LEU A 180 -6.22 10.42 -9.31
C LEU A 180 -6.79 9.01 -9.15
N ILE A 181 -7.37 8.72 -7.98
CA ILE A 181 -7.94 7.41 -7.65
C ILE A 181 -9.16 7.11 -8.49
N ARG A 182 -10.03 8.10 -8.67
CA ARG A 182 -11.20 7.94 -9.53
C ARG A 182 -10.80 7.64 -10.98
N ALA A 183 -9.75 8.27 -11.49
CA ALA A 183 -9.24 7.99 -12.83
C ALA A 183 -8.61 6.59 -12.93
N TYR A 184 -7.81 6.20 -11.93
CA TYR A 184 -7.26 4.85 -11.81
C TYR A 184 -8.38 3.79 -11.81
N ALA A 185 -9.35 3.93 -10.90
CA ALA A 185 -10.47 3.00 -10.75
C ALA A 185 -11.30 2.86 -12.04
N LYS A 186 -11.56 3.98 -12.75
CA LYS A 186 -12.26 3.97 -14.04
C LYS A 186 -11.47 3.29 -15.17
N SER A 187 -10.15 3.18 -15.03
CA SER A 187 -9.29 2.54 -16.03
C SER A 187 -9.12 1.04 -15.84
N LEU A 188 -9.53 0.50 -14.69
CA LEU A 188 -9.49 -0.93 -14.40
C LEU A 188 -10.42 -1.67 -15.35
N ALA A 189 -9.96 -2.82 -15.86
CA ALA A 189 -10.82 -3.68 -16.65
C ALA A 189 -11.89 -4.36 -15.75
N PRO A 190 -13.08 -4.67 -16.29
CA PRO A 190 -14.15 -5.29 -15.50
C PRO A 190 -13.81 -6.71 -15.01
N TRP A 191 -12.83 -7.35 -15.61
CA TRP A 191 -12.33 -8.69 -15.24
C TRP A 191 -11.12 -8.65 -14.30
N GLU A 192 -10.70 -7.47 -13.84
CA GLU A 192 -9.61 -7.39 -12.86
C GLU A 192 -10.02 -8.11 -11.58
N GLY A 193 -9.20 -9.09 -11.17
CA GLY A 193 -9.40 -9.82 -9.93
C GLY A 193 -9.31 -8.87 -8.74
N HIS A 194 -8.35 -7.94 -8.75
CA HIS A 194 -8.20 -6.99 -7.65
C HIS A 194 -7.73 -5.62 -8.16
N SER A 195 -8.26 -4.54 -7.59
CA SER A 195 -7.96 -3.17 -8.04
C SER A 195 -6.48 -2.77 -7.98
N PHE A 196 -5.70 -3.25 -7.00
CA PHE A 196 -4.24 -3.03 -6.92
C PHE A 196 -3.38 -4.00 -7.73
N GLU A 197 -3.95 -5.06 -8.30
CA GLU A 197 -3.17 -6.06 -9.05
C GLU A 197 -2.42 -5.45 -10.26
N PRO A 198 -3.02 -4.55 -11.07
CA PRO A 198 -2.30 -3.89 -12.16
C PRO A 198 -1.07 -3.11 -11.69
N PHE A 199 -1.12 -2.49 -10.51
CA PHE A 199 0.02 -1.76 -9.94
C PHE A 199 1.15 -2.71 -9.52
N ILE A 200 0.83 -3.81 -8.81
CA ILE A 200 1.84 -4.81 -8.43
C ILE A 200 2.48 -5.43 -9.69
N VAL A 201 1.69 -5.76 -10.71
CA VAL A 201 2.21 -6.30 -11.97
C VAL A 201 3.05 -5.26 -12.73
N PHE A 202 2.72 -3.98 -12.65
CA PHE A 202 3.58 -2.92 -13.17
C PHE A 202 4.95 -2.90 -12.48
N LEU A 203 5.00 -2.96 -11.14
CA LEU A 203 6.26 -3.05 -10.39
C LEU A 203 7.05 -4.32 -10.78
N GLN A 204 6.36 -5.46 -10.88
CA GLN A 204 6.96 -6.73 -11.30
C GLN A 204 7.66 -6.59 -12.65
N ARG A 205 6.94 -6.10 -13.67
CA ARG A 205 7.49 -5.91 -15.02
C ARG A 205 8.66 -4.92 -15.06
N LEU A 206 8.68 -3.93 -14.18
CA LEU A 206 9.81 -3.00 -14.07
C LEU A 206 11.07 -3.73 -13.58
N VAL A 207 10.94 -4.59 -12.55
CA VAL A 207 12.06 -5.40 -12.03
C VAL A 207 12.51 -6.46 -13.02
N GLU A 208 11.59 -7.13 -13.70
CA GLU A 208 11.91 -8.13 -14.74
C GLU A 208 12.78 -7.55 -15.86
N LYS A 209 12.57 -6.27 -16.21
CA LYS A 209 13.37 -5.60 -17.24
C LYS A 209 14.74 -5.12 -16.74
N ASN A 210 14.85 -4.81 -15.45
CA ASN A 210 16.12 -4.44 -14.85
C ASN A 210 16.10 -4.76 -13.35
N ASN A 211 16.76 -5.86 -12.97
CA ASN A 211 16.78 -6.34 -11.59
C ASN A 211 17.42 -5.35 -10.60
N THR A 212 18.32 -4.46 -11.06
CA THR A 212 18.97 -3.44 -10.21
C THR A 212 17.97 -2.40 -9.69
N ILE A 213 16.83 -2.22 -10.37
CA ILE A 213 15.75 -1.32 -9.95
C ILE A 213 14.97 -1.91 -8.76
N GLY A 214 15.05 -3.22 -8.52
CA GLY A 214 14.39 -3.87 -7.39
C GLY A 214 14.68 -3.19 -6.06
N GLY A 215 15.94 -2.83 -5.81
CA GLY A 215 16.34 -2.07 -4.61
C GLY A 215 15.62 -0.72 -4.48
N ALA A 216 15.56 0.05 -5.58
CA ALA A 216 14.89 1.36 -5.60
C ALA A 216 13.37 1.24 -5.36
N ILE A 217 12.72 0.19 -5.86
CA ILE A 217 11.29 -0.06 -5.61
C ILE A 217 11.05 -0.40 -4.14
N LEU A 218 11.86 -1.29 -3.55
CA LEU A 218 11.72 -1.66 -2.15
C LEU A 218 11.96 -0.47 -1.22
N GLU A 219 13.02 0.29 -1.48
CA GLU A 219 13.35 1.51 -0.72
C GLU A 219 12.37 2.66 -0.97
N GLY A 220 11.66 2.65 -2.10
CA GLY A 220 10.58 3.59 -2.42
C GLY A 220 9.28 3.30 -1.69
N GLY A 221 9.32 2.57 -0.58
CA GLY A 221 8.15 2.17 0.19
C GLY A 221 7.41 0.94 -0.36
N GLY A 222 8.02 0.18 -1.29
CA GLY A 222 7.43 -1.06 -1.81
C GLY A 222 7.15 -2.08 -0.71
N MET A 223 8.07 -2.25 0.25
CA MET A 223 7.88 -3.17 1.38
C MET A 223 6.79 -2.68 2.35
N ASP A 224 6.77 -1.38 2.67
CA ASP A 224 5.70 -0.79 3.50
C ASP A 224 4.33 -0.92 2.83
N TYR A 225 4.29 -0.78 1.50
CA TYR A 225 3.07 -0.97 0.72
C TYR A 225 2.55 -2.40 0.83
N LEU A 226 3.42 -3.40 0.65
CA LEU A 226 3.06 -4.80 0.83
C LEU A 226 2.65 -5.13 2.27
N LEU A 227 3.29 -4.53 3.28
CA LEU A 227 2.89 -4.64 4.68
C LEU A 227 1.47 -4.14 4.91
N ARG A 228 1.13 -2.99 4.34
CA ARG A 228 -0.23 -2.44 4.45
C ARG A 228 -1.24 -3.32 3.75
N LEU A 229 -0.93 -3.88 2.57
CA LEU A 229 -1.79 -4.86 1.90
C LEU A 229 -2.01 -6.11 2.77
N TYR A 230 -0.97 -6.63 3.40
CA TYR A 230 -1.05 -7.78 4.29
C TYR A 230 -1.87 -7.49 5.56
N ALA A 231 -1.63 -6.34 6.20
CA ALA A 231 -2.42 -5.89 7.34
C ALA A 231 -3.90 -5.70 6.96
N PHE A 232 -4.16 -5.28 5.73
CA PHE A 232 -5.50 -5.13 5.17
C PHE A 232 -6.10 -6.44 4.61
N ASP A 233 -5.43 -7.57 4.80
CA ASP A 233 -5.83 -8.89 4.30
C ASP A 233 -6.16 -8.90 2.80
N PHE A 234 -5.40 -8.12 2.03
CA PHE A 234 -5.58 -7.98 0.57
C PHE A 234 -7.03 -7.65 0.18
N SER A 235 -7.78 -6.99 1.06
CA SER A 235 -9.15 -6.57 0.77
C SER A 235 -9.14 -5.46 -0.27
N ASP A 236 -10.06 -5.50 -1.23
CA ASP A 236 -10.11 -4.51 -2.30
C ASP A 236 -10.84 -3.24 -1.84
N PRO A 237 -10.15 -2.09 -1.65
CA PRO A 237 -10.80 -0.88 -1.15
C PRO A 237 -11.60 -0.14 -2.22
N LEU A 238 -11.43 -0.46 -3.50
CA LEU A 238 -12.11 0.22 -4.62
C LEU A 238 -13.37 -0.51 -5.08
N THR A 239 -13.65 -1.70 -4.52
CA THR A 239 -14.82 -2.49 -4.88
C THR A 239 -15.93 -2.32 -3.84
N ILE A 240 -17.05 -1.72 -4.26
CA ILE A 240 -18.21 -1.43 -3.39
C ILE A 240 -19.03 -2.70 -3.11
N LYS A 241 -19.14 -3.60 -4.09
CA LYS A 241 -20.16 -4.67 -4.05
C LYS A 241 -19.77 -5.86 -3.17
N GLU A 242 -18.50 -6.26 -3.17
CA GLU A 242 -18.04 -7.48 -2.48
C GLU A 242 -16.58 -7.36 -2.01
N PRO A 243 -16.28 -6.56 -0.97
CA PRO A 243 -14.91 -6.39 -0.47
C PRO A 243 -14.29 -7.67 0.14
N TRP A 244 -15.10 -8.73 0.29
CA TRP A 244 -14.73 -10.01 0.89
C TRP A 244 -14.62 -11.15 -0.13
N ASP A 245 -14.61 -10.86 -1.43
CA ASP A 245 -14.45 -11.90 -2.45
C ASP A 245 -13.03 -12.49 -2.38
N PHE A 246 -12.96 -13.76 -1.93
CA PHE A 246 -11.73 -14.53 -1.75
C PHE A 246 -10.90 -14.62 -3.03
N HIS A 247 -11.54 -14.75 -4.20
CA HIS A 247 -10.82 -14.88 -5.45
C HIS A 247 -9.94 -13.65 -5.69
N ARG A 248 -10.47 -12.45 -5.40
CA ARG A 248 -9.74 -11.18 -5.53
C ARG A 248 -8.51 -11.11 -4.64
N ARG A 249 -8.62 -11.58 -3.40
CA ARG A 249 -7.49 -11.63 -2.46
C ARG A 249 -6.38 -12.53 -2.98
N SER A 250 -6.78 -13.69 -3.50
CA SER A 250 -5.85 -14.69 -4.01
C SER A 250 -5.03 -14.19 -5.20
N THR A 251 -5.63 -13.42 -6.13
CA THR A 251 -4.91 -12.90 -7.29
C THR A 251 -3.90 -11.82 -6.91
N LEU A 252 -4.29 -10.88 -6.04
CA LEU A 252 -3.36 -9.87 -5.54
C LEU A 252 -2.23 -10.49 -4.73
N TYR A 253 -2.55 -11.44 -3.84
CA TYR A 253 -1.55 -12.13 -3.03
C TYR A 253 -0.55 -12.90 -3.91
N ALA A 254 -1.02 -13.59 -4.95
CA ALA A 254 -0.17 -14.25 -5.94
C ALA A 254 0.74 -13.26 -6.68
N ALA A 255 0.22 -12.10 -7.09
CA ALA A 255 1.02 -11.05 -7.72
C ALA A 255 2.11 -10.49 -6.78
N CYS A 256 1.80 -10.29 -5.50
CA CYS A 256 2.76 -9.87 -4.49
C CYS A 256 3.87 -10.91 -4.28
N ASN A 257 3.51 -12.19 -4.20
CA ASN A 257 4.49 -13.29 -4.11
C ASN A 257 5.40 -13.36 -5.34
N SER A 258 4.83 -13.20 -6.53
CA SER A 258 5.58 -13.13 -7.79
C SER A 258 6.61 -11.98 -7.78
N LEU A 259 6.18 -10.78 -7.37
CA LEU A 259 7.08 -9.63 -7.21
C LEU A 259 8.22 -9.91 -6.22
N LEU A 260 7.90 -10.44 -5.04
CA LEU A 260 8.91 -10.76 -4.02
C LEU A 260 9.90 -11.82 -4.50
N LEU A 261 9.42 -12.85 -5.21
CA LEU A 261 10.27 -13.88 -5.81
C LEU A 261 11.25 -13.27 -6.83
N ILE A 262 10.75 -12.46 -7.75
CA ILE A 262 11.57 -11.80 -8.78
C ILE A 262 12.60 -10.86 -8.15
N VAL A 263 12.21 -10.03 -7.18
CA VAL A 263 13.14 -9.12 -6.51
C VAL A 263 14.20 -9.88 -5.71
N SER A 264 13.80 -10.95 -5.02
CA SER A 264 14.69 -11.80 -4.23
C SER A 264 15.68 -12.63 -5.06
N SER A 265 15.45 -12.75 -6.38
CA SER A 265 16.38 -13.41 -7.30
C SER A 265 17.71 -12.66 -7.45
N SER A 266 17.77 -11.38 -7.04
CA SER A 266 19.00 -10.61 -6.97
C SER A 266 19.55 -10.55 -5.53
N PRO A 267 20.88 -10.66 -5.30
CA PRO A 267 21.46 -10.55 -3.97
C PRO A 267 21.14 -9.23 -3.26
N GLN A 268 21.12 -8.12 -4.02
CA GLN A 268 20.76 -6.80 -3.49
C GLN A 268 19.29 -6.75 -3.08
N GLY A 269 18.37 -7.23 -3.92
CA GLY A 269 16.94 -7.28 -3.60
C GLY A 269 16.65 -8.16 -2.39
N LEU A 270 17.27 -9.34 -2.31
CA LEU A 270 17.17 -10.22 -1.15
C LEU A 270 17.69 -9.55 0.13
N SER A 271 18.84 -8.87 0.05
CA SER A 271 19.41 -8.12 1.18
C SER A 271 18.45 -7.01 1.64
N SER A 272 17.87 -6.25 0.70
CA SER A 272 16.90 -5.20 1.00
C SER A 272 15.62 -5.75 1.64
N ILE A 273 15.12 -6.91 1.19
CA ILE A 273 13.97 -7.58 1.81
C ILE A 273 14.30 -7.96 3.26
N ARG A 274 15.43 -8.63 3.50
CA ARG A 274 15.85 -9.09 4.84
C ARG A 274 16.11 -7.95 5.83
N LYS A 275 16.49 -6.75 5.35
CA LYS A 275 16.65 -5.56 6.19
C LYS A 275 15.32 -4.98 6.66
N HIS A 276 14.22 -5.27 5.98
CA HIS A 276 12.91 -4.72 6.28
C HIS A 276 12.14 -5.62 7.25
N GLN A 277 11.60 -5.08 8.35
CA GLN A 277 10.91 -5.86 9.40
C GLN A 277 9.79 -6.76 8.85
N PHE A 278 9.10 -6.31 7.79
CA PHE A 278 8.04 -7.06 7.14
C PHE A 278 8.40 -8.48 6.65
N HIS A 279 9.67 -8.77 6.36
CA HIS A 279 10.04 -10.08 5.80
C HIS A 279 9.70 -11.27 6.73
N ILE A 280 9.71 -11.04 8.06
CA ILE A 280 9.33 -12.04 9.07
C ILE A 280 7.80 -12.18 9.16
N LEU A 281 7.07 -11.09 8.90
CA LEU A 281 5.61 -11.07 8.96
C LEU A 281 4.94 -11.73 7.77
N TRP A 282 5.56 -11.67 6.58
CA TRP A 282 5.00 -12.30 5.38
C TRP A 282 4.76 -13.80 5.61
N SER A 283 3.66 -14.32 5.09
CA SER A 283 3.26 -15.71 5.33
C SER A 283 4.37 -16.67 4.92
N ALA A 284 4.57 -17.73 5.71
CA ALA A 284 5.61 -18.72 5.46
C ALA A 284 5.25 -19.53 4.21
N ARG A 285 5.74 -19.05 3.06
CA ARG A 285 5.73 -19.79 1.82
C ARG A 285 7.12 -20.39 1.62
N PRO A 286 7.25 -21.73 1.54
CA PRO A 286 8.55 -22.37 1.38
C PRO A 286 9.29 -21.93 0.11
N GLU A 287 8.57 -21.35 -0.86
CA GLU A 287 9.14 -20.86 -2.11
C GLU A 287 9.91 -19.53 -1.96
N LEU A 288 9.75 -18.79 -0.86
CA LEU A 288 10.39 -17.49 -0.66
C LEU A 288 11.75 -17.65 0.08
N PRO A 289 12.87 -17.18 -0.49
CA PRO A 289 14.23 -17.47 0.02
C PRO A 289 14.62 -16.67 1.29
N PHE A 290 13.66 -16.01 1.92
CA PHE A 290 13.87 -15.14 3.10
C PHE A 290 12.99 -15.52 4.29
N THR A 291 12.23 -16.61 4.20
CA THR A 291 11.42 -17.08 5.34
C THR A 291 12.33 -17.74 6.38
N PRO A 292 12.39 -17.21 7.62
CA PRO A 292 13.15 -17.84 8.70
C PRO A 292 12.52 -19.18 9.12
N PRO A 293 13.25 -20.04 9.86
CA PRO A 293 12.69 -21.23 10.48
C PRO A 293 11.44 -20.90 11.32
N ALA A 294 10.49 -21.84 11.39
CA ALA A 294 9.18 -21.61 12.00
C ALA A 294 9.25 -21.16 13.47
N HIS A 295 10.16 -21.71 14.27
CA HIS A 295 10.32 -21.37 15.68
C HIS A 295 10.75 -19.90 15.88
N ASP A 296 11.83 -19.51 15.20
CA ASP A 296 12.39 -18.15 15.26
C ASP A 296 11.38 -17.11 14.77
N ARG A 297 10.57 -17.49 13.77
CA ARG A 297 9.54 -16.62 13.19
C ARG A 297 8.51 -16.18 14.23
N VAL A 298 8.06 -17.06 15.12
CA VAL A 298 6.99 -16.72 16.09
C VAL A 298 7.42 -15.62 17.04
N VAL A 299 8.58 -15.79 17.71
CA VAL A 299 9.08 -14.82 18.68
C VAL A 299 9.40 -13.48 18.01
N GLN A 300 10.04 -13.51 16.84
CA GLN A 300 10.38 -12.28 16.11
C GLN A 300 9.14 -11.56 15.58
N ARG A 301 8.10 -12.29 15.18
CA ARG A 301 6.84 -11.73 14.69
C ARG A 301 6.15 -10.88 15.77
N ALA A 302 6.07 -11.37 17.00
CA ALA A 302 5.50 -10.62 18.12
C ALA A 302 6.25 -9.29 18.36
N GLN A 303 7.59 -9.35 18.36
CA GLN A 303 8.45 -8.18 18.56
C GLN A 303 8.28 -7.15 17.45
N ILE A 304 8.23 -7.60 16.19
CA ILE A 304 8.04 -6.70 15.04
C ILE A 304 6.71 -5.99 15.13
N TRP A 305 5.61 -6.71 15.40
CA TRP A 305 4.31 -6.07 15.53
C TRP A 305 4.30 -5.00 16.61
N ALA A 306 4.96 -5.26 17.75
CA ALA A 306 5.09 -4.28 18.82
C ALA A 306 5.90 -3.03 18.41
N SER A 307 6.75 -3.13 17.39
CA SER A 307 7.52 -2.01 16.86
C SER A 307 6.83 -1.23 15.73
N LEU A 308 5.74 -1.78 15.16
CA LEU A 308 5.05 -1.17 14.03
C LEU A 308 4.09 -0.06 14.49
N ASP A 309 3.71 0.79 13.54
CA ASP A 309 2.67 1.79 13.79
C ASP A 309 1.36 1.12 14.22
N LYS A 310 0.75 1.67 15.28
CA LYS A 310 -0.50 1.20 15.88
C LYS A 310 -1.63 1.09 14.87
N GLU A 311 -1.68 2.00 13.89
CA GLU A 311 -2.67 1.96 12.82
C GLU A 311 -2.58 0.66 12.01
N ILE A 312 -1.37 0.19 11.70
CA ILE A 312 -1.15 -1.07 10.97
C ILE A 312 -1.67 -2.25 11.79
N VAL A 313 -1.39 -2.28 13.10
CA VAL A 313 -1.85 -3.33 14.01
C VAL A 313 -3.39 -3.31 14.12
N PHE A 314 -4.00 -2.14 14.24
CA PHE A 314 -5.45 -2.00 14.25
C PHE A 314 -6.09 -2.50 12.97
N TRP A 315 -5.51 -2.18 11.81
CA TRP A 315 -5.97 -2.69 10.53
C TRP A 315 -5.87 -4.21 10.44
N ARG A 316 -4.77 -4.78 10.94
CA ARG A 316 -4.60 -6.24 11.01
C ARG A 316 -5.65 -6.90 11.89
N ILE A 317 -5.92 -6.37 13.09
CA ILE A 317 -6.99 -6.92 13.95
C ILE A 317 -8.36 -6.80 13.28
N ARG A 318 -8.63 -5.66 12.64
CA ARG A 318 -9.90 -5.42 11.96
C ARG A 318 -10.10 -6.36 10.77
N SER A 319 -9.06 -6.60 9.97
CA SER A 319 -9.13 -7.50 8.82
C SER A 319 -9.33 -8.94 9.27
N MET A 320 -8.62 -9.39 10.32
CA MET A 320 -8.86 -10.69 10.97
C MET A 320 -10.30 -10.85 11.44
N MET A 321 -10.84 -9.85 12.15
CA MET A 321 -12.23 -9.87 12.61
C MET A 321 -13.24 -9.96 11.47
N ALA A 322 -12.94 -9.34 10.33
CA ALA A 322 -13.80 -9.36 9.17
C ALA A 322 -13.70 -10.67 8.37
N MET A 323 -12.50 -11.26 8.25
CA MET A 323 -12.34 -12.64 7.76
C MET A 323 -13.22 -13.61 8.58
N MET A 324 -13.21 -13.43 9.90
CA MET A 324 -14.02 -14.22 10.83
C MET A 324 -15.53 -13.93 10.77
N GLN A 325 -16.02 -13.12 9.83
CA GLN A 325 -17.46 -12.99 9.59
C GLN A 325 -17.99 -14.11 8.67
N ASP A 326 -17.15 -14.66 7.81
CA ASP A 326 -17.53 -15.72 6.86
C ASP A 326 -16.78 -17.04 7.10
N TRP A 327 -16.94 -17.62 8.29
CA TRP A 327 -16.38 -18.94 8.66
C TRP A 327 -16.99 -20.13 7.93
N ARG A 328 -17.92 -19.89 7.00
CA ARG A 328 -18.47 -20.96 6.17
C ARG A 328 -17.45 -21.47 5.16
N ARG A 329 -16.43 -20.67 4.85
CA ARG A 329 -15.37 -21.02 3.91
C ARG A 329 -14.24 -21.76 4.62
N PRO A 330 -13.65 -22.77 3.99
CA PRO A 330 -12.40 -23.35 4.45
C PRO A 330 -11.29 -22.29 4.34
N PHE A 331 -10.47 -22.17 5.37
CA PHE A 331 -9.25 -21.37 5.35
C PHE A 331 -8.04 -22.29 5.22
N GLU A 332 -7.01 -21.82 4.52
CA GLU A 332 -5.69 -22.47 4.51
C GLU A 332 -5.14 -22.53 5.94
N GLN A 333 -4.52 -23.66 6.30
CA GLN A 333 -4.04 -23.89 7.66
C GLN A 333 -2.96 -22.87 8.04
N GLU A 334 -2.11 -22.49 7.08
CA GLU A 334 -1.06 -21.49 7.23
C GLU A 334 -1.62 -20.11 7.57
N LEU A 335 -2.76 -19.74 6.95
CA LEU A 335 -3.45 -18.49 7.27
C LEU A 335 -4.06 -18.54 8.67
N LEU A 336 -4.70 -19.66 9.04
CA LEU A 336 -5.24 -19.84 10.40
C LEU A 336 -4.13 -19.77 11.46
N MET A 337 -2.96 -20.31 11.15
CA MET A 337 -1.76 -20.21 11.98
C MET A 337 -1.28 -18.77 12.13
N ASP A 338 -1.13 -18.04 11.02
CA ASP A 338 -0.71 -16.64 11.07
C ASP A 338 -1.71 -15.76 11.84
N ILE A 339 -3.01 -16.07 11.76
CA ILE A 339 -4.07 -15.42 12.56
C ILE A 339 -3.95 -15.78 14.04
N ALA A 340 -3.79 -17.08 14.36
CA ALA A 340 -3.68 -17.56 15.74
C ALA A 340 -2.50 -16.89 16.47
N ILE A 341 -1.34 -16.85 15.81
CA ILE A 341 -0.14 -16.16 16.31
C ILE A 341 -0.47 -14.68 16.58
N ASP A 342 -1.01 -13.97 15.59
CA ASP A 342 -1.32 -12.54 15.73
C ASP A 342 -2.28 -12.26 16.88
N VAL A 343 -3.41 -12.98 16.96
CA VAL A 343 -4.41 -12.69 18.00
C VAL A 343 -3.92 -13.05 19.40
N LEU A 344 -3.09 -14.09 19.54
CA LEU A 344 -2.49 -14.45 20.84
C LEU A 344 -1.42 -13.44 21.25
N ASP A 345 -0.48 -13.12 20.35
CA ASP A 345 0.59 -12.17 20.62
C ASP A 345 0.02 -10.78 20.90
N PHE A 346 -0.96 -10.30 20.14
CA PHE A 346 -1.60 -9.02 20.42
C PHE A 346 -2.37 -9.04 21.74
N SER A 347 -2.98 -10.17 22.11
CA SER A 347 -3.72 -10.28 23.36
C SER A 347 -2.80 -10.42 24.59
N GLY A 348 -1.58 -10.92 24.41
CA GLY A 348 -0.61 -11.20 25.48
C GLY A 348 0.65 -10.32 25.47
N SER A 349 0.82 -9.40 24.52
CA SER A 349 1.97 -8.48 24.48
C SER A 349 1.92 -7.49 25.64
N GLU A 350 3.07 -7.15 26.23
CA GLU A 350 3.19 -6.08 27.23
C GLU A 350 3.39 -4.70 26.61
N ASN A 351 3.94 -4.66 25.39
CA ASN A 351 4.36 -3.43 24.73
C ASN A 351 3.26 -2.78 23.89
N MET A 352 2.08 -3.39 23.83
CA MET A 352 0.93 -2.89 23.07
C MET A 352 0.01 -2.04 23.96
N GLU A 353 -0.74 -1.15 23.32
CA GLU A 353 -1.71 -0.33 24.05
C GLU A 353 -2.92 -1.12 24.57
N PRO A 354 -3.56 -0.66 25.65
CA PRO A 354 -4.76 -1.29 26.19
C PRO A 354 -5.89 -1.51 25.17
N ASP A 355 -6.12 -0.56 24.23
CA ASP A 355 -7.15 -0.70 23.20
C ASP A 355 -6.83 -1.84 22.21
N ILE A 356 -5.55 -1.99 21.84
CA ILE A 356 -5.08 -3.11 20.99
C ILE A 356 -5.36 -4.44 21.69
N HIS A 357 -5.02 -4.55 22.99
CA HIS A 357 -5.30 -5.76 23.77
C HIS A 357 -6.78 -6.13 23.77
N PHE A 358 -7.66 -5.15 24.02
CA PHE A 358 -9.09 -5.40 24.08
C PHE A 358 -9.65 -5.87 22.73
N ARG A 359 -9.26 -5.21 21.63
CA ARG A 359 -9.67 -5.61 20.28
C ARG A 359 -9.12 -6.99 19.91
N ALA A 360 -7.88 -7.28 20.27
CA ALA A 360 -7.25 -8.58 20.05
C ALA A 360 -7.95 -9.69 20.84
N LEU A 361 -8.28 -9.48 22.11
CA LEU A 361 -9.02 -10.44 22.93
C LEU A 361 -10.40 -10.74 22.33
N ARG A 362 -11.08 -9.70 21.82
CA ARG A 362 -12.35 -9.87 21.09
C ARG A 362 -12.16 -10.70 19.82
N ALA A 363 -11.07 -10.49 19.10
CA ALA A 363 -10.71 -11.28 17.92
C ALA A 363 -10.38 -12.73 18.26
N LEU A 364 -9.57 -12.98 19.30
CA LEU A 364 -9.26 -14.30 19.81
C LEU A 364 -10.53 -15.07 20.22
N ARG A 365 -11.43 -14.42 20.98
CA ARG A 365 -12.71 -15.03 21.35
C ARG A 365 -13.52 -15.43 20.11
N ARG A 366 -13.60 -14.54 19.12
CA ARG A 366 -14.33 -14.83 17.88
C ARG A 366 -13.66 -15.96 17.09
N PHE A 367 -12.33 -15.96 17.01
CA PHE A 367 -11.54 -16.99 16.35
C PHE A 367 -11.83 -18.38 16.93
N LEU A 368 -11.78 -18.51 18.26
CA LEU A 368 -12.03 -19.77 18.95
C LEU A 368 -13.49 -20.24 18.85
N LEU A 369 -14.45 -19.32 18.95
CA LEU A 369 -15.88 -19.66 18.90
C LEU A 369 -16.34 -20.04 17.49
N CYS A 370 -15.91 -19.28 16.48
CA CYS A 370 -16.39 -19.47 15.12
C CYS A 370 -15.56 -20.50 14.34
N GLY A 371 -14.26 -20.64 14.65
CA GLY A 371 -13.35 -21.52 13.94
C GLY A 371 -13.33 -22.98 14.35
N LYS A 372 -14.09 -23.34 15.38
CA LYS A 372 -14.31 -24.73 15.83
C LYS A 372 -12.99 -25.50 15.96
N SER A 373 -12.85 -26.65 15.29
CA SER A 373 -11.68 -27.53 15.37
C SER A 373 -10.43 -26.91 14.73
N SER A 374 -10.54 -26.24 13.58
CA SER A 374 -9.39 -25.69 12.87
C SER A 374 -8.71 -24.55 13.64
N ALA A 375 -9.50 -23.69 14.30
CA ALA A 375 -8.93 -22.67 15.18
C ALA A 375 -8.22 -23.28 16.40
N ARG A 376 -8.78 -24.34 16.99
CA ARG A 376 -8.13 -25.05 18.11
C ARG A 376 -6.84 -25.72 17.67
N GLU A 377 -6.86 -26.36 16.51
CA GLU A 377 -5.67 -26.97 15.92
C GLU A 377 -4.57 -25.93 15.67
N ALA A 378 -4.92 -24.75 15.15
CA ALA A 378 -3.96 -23.67 14.97
C ALA A 378 -3.36 -23.17 16.30
N VAL A 379 -4.17 -23.06 17.37
CA VAL A 379 -3.66 -22.71 18.71
C VAL A 379 -2.78 -23.82 19.29
N CYS A 380 -3.14 -25.09 19.09
CA CYS A 380 -2.31 -26.23 19.53
C CYS A 380 -0.98 -26.27 18.77
N GLN A 381 -0.99 -26.00 17.47
CA GLN A 381 0.23 -25.88 16.67
C GLN A 381 1.07 -24.70 17.17
N TYR A 382 0.47 -23.54 17.47
CA TYR A 382 1.18 -22.39 18.05
C TYR A 382 1.86 -22.76 19.37
N MET A 383 1.16 -23.46 20.26
CA MET A 383 1.71 -23.97 21.52
C MET A 383 2.88 -24.93 21.30
N THR A 384 2.81 -25.75 20.25
CA THR A 384 3.85 -26.74 19.92
C THR A 384 5.10 -26.10 19.34
N ILE A 385 4.95 -25.07 18.49
CA ILE A 385 6.08 -24.40 17.83
C ILE A 385 6.69 -23.30 18.69
N SER A 386 5.96 -22.75 19.66
CA SER A 386 6.44 -21.69 20.54
C SER A 386 7.34 -22.25 21.64
N ASN A 387 8.25 -21.41 22.16
CA ASN A 387 8.95 -21.74 23.40
C ASN A 387 7.92 -21.88 24.54
N PRO A 388 7.94 -22.96 25.36
CA PRO A 388 6.96 -23.17 26.42
C PRO A 388 6.88 -22.04 27.46
N GLU A 389 8.02 -21.41 27.79
CA GLU A 389 8.08 -20.27 28.71
C GLU A 389 7.37 -19.06 28.10
N TYR A 390 7.68 -18.76 26.83
CA TYR A 390 7.05 -17.69 26.08
C TYR A 390 5.53 -17.87 25.97
N PHE A 391 5.08 -19.09 25.63
CA PHE A 391 3.65 -19.41 25.55
C PHE A 391 2.96 -19.24 26.92
N SER A 392 3.59 -19.73 28.00
CA SER A 392 3.08 -19.60 29.37
C SER A 392 2.94 -18.13 29.78
N GLU A 393 3.91 -17.29 29.43
CA GLU A 393 3.90 -15.85 29.66
C GLU A 393 2.75 -15.15 28.93
N VAL A 394 2.59 -15.41 27.63
CA VAL A 394 1.49 -14.88 26.80
C VAL A 394 0.14 -15.27 27.40
N MET A 395 -0.05 -16.54 27.76
CA MET A 395 -1.31 -17.03 28.33
C MET A 395 -1.59 -16.46 29.72
N SER A 396 -0.58 -16.34 30.58
CA SER A 396 -0.72 -15.75 31.92
C SER A 396 -1.22 -14.30 31.84
N ARG A 397 -0.69 -13.52 30.88
CA ARG A 397 -1.13 -12.15 30.64
C ARG A 397 -2.56 -12.08 30.10
N ILE A 398 -2.92 -12.96 29.16
CA ILE A 398 -4.29 -13.07 28.63
C ILE A 398 -5.27 -13.36 29.77
N ILE A 399 -4.98 -14.35 30.63
CA ILE A 399 -5.82 -14.72 31.77
C ILE A 399 -5.94 -13.54 32.74
N SER A 400 -4.82 -12.92 33.12
CA SER A 400 -4.81 -11.74 34.00
C SER A 400 -5.69 -10.60 33.47
N ARG A 401 -5.66 -10.34 32.16
CA ARG A 401 -6.49 -9.32 31.51
C ARG A 401 -7.97 -9.69 31.51
N ILE A 402 -8.31 -10.95 31.23
CA ILE A 402 -9.70 -11.42 31.29
C ILE A 402 -10.23 -11.30 32.73
N SER A 403 -9.44 -11.67 33.74
CA SER A 403 -9.82 -11.54 35.15
C SER A 403 -10.05 -10.11 35.59
N LYS A 404 -9.42 -9.11 34.96
CA LYS A 404 -9.65 -7.68 35.24
C LYS A 404 -10.91 -7.12 34.55
N LEU A 405 -11.47 -7.84 33.58
CA LEU A 405 -12.69 -7.45 32.86
C LEU A 405 -13.96 -8.08 33.44
N MET A 406 -13.80 -9.11 34.27
CA MET A 406 -14.88 -9.74 35.05
C MET A 406 -15.04 -9.01 36.38
#